data_AF-A0A674DTX1-F1
#
_entry.id   AF-A0A674DTX1-F1
#
_cell.length_a   1.000
_cell.length_b   1.000
_cell.length_c   1.000
_cell.angle_alpha   90.00
_cell.angle_beta   90.00
_cell.angle_gamma   90.00
#
_symmetry.space_group_name_H-M   'P 1'
#
loop_
_entity.id
_entity.type
_entity.pdbx_description
1 polymer ?
#
loop_
_entity_poly.entity_id
_entity_poly.type
_entity_poly.pdbx_seq_one_letter_code
_entity_poly.pdbx_strand_id
1 'polypeptide(L)'
;MPQTSPLTGMLVSSGYNKNQNQTKEEGLYYHDNTLVSGSLEALIHHLVPSMDYYPDRTYIFTFLLSSRLFIRPYELMSKVCHLCMEQQRLSDPQADKMRIRKMAPKILQLLQEWTETFSYDFRDERMMRSLKELTQRLSSGDEVQSQSKFIQSFVTEGKFIVQPGVYKIHE
;
A
#
# COMPACT_ATOMS: atom_id res chain seq x y z
N MET A 1 -24.36 -45.35 29.33
CA MET A 1 -23.59 -44.27 28.67
C MET A 1 -22.27 -44.85 28.22
N PRO A 2 -21.80 -44.66 26.98
CA PRO A 2 -20.46 -45.09 26.61
C PRO A 2 -19.45 -44.02 27.06
N GLN A 3 -18.37 -44.48 27.70
CA GLN A 3 -17.19 -43.68 28.03
C GLN A 3 -16.27 -43.57 26.82
N THR A 4 -15.70 -42.40 26.60
CA THR A 4 -14.63 -42.16 25.62
C THR A 4 -13.27 -42.22 26.32
N SER A 5 -12.40 -43.15 25.91
CA SER A 5 -10.98 -43.19 26.28
C SER A 5 -10.13 -42.32 25.33
N PRO A 6 -8.96 -41.82 25.77
CA PRO A 6 -8.30 -40.67 25.15
C PRO A 6 -7.37 -41.00 23.97
N LEU A 7 -7.13 -39.96 23.20
CA LEU A 7 -6.27 -39.84 22.01
C LEU A 7 -4.82 -40.27 22.29
N THR A 8 -4.23 -41.11 21.44
CA THR A 8 -2.77 -41.17 21.21
C THR A 8 -2.45 -41.75 19.83
N GLY A 9 -1.82 -40.90 19.00
CA GLY A 9 -0.72 -41.21 18.09
C GLY A 9 -0.88 -42.32 17.05
N MET A 10 -0.95 -41.94 15.78
CA MET A 10 -0.06 -42.41 14.71
C MET A 10 -0.60 -41.97 13.34
N LEU A 11 0.02 -40.99 12.68
CA LEU A 11 0.10 -40.97 11.22
C LEU A 11 1.46 -40.41 10.77
N VAL A 12 2.37 -41.36 10.59
CA VAL A 12 3.32 -41.55 9.48
C VAL A 12 3.71 -40.33 8.65
N SER A 13 5.02 -40.09 8.65
CA SER A 13 5.76 -39.29 7.67
C SER A 13 5.47 -39.76 6.24
N SER A 14 5.08 -38.83 5.38
CA SER A 14 5.24 -38.97 3.93
C SER A 14 5.91 -37.72 3.40
N GLY A 15 7.17 -37.88 3.02
CA GLY A 15 7.98 -36.83 2.46
C GLY A 15 7.44 -36.39 1.11
N TYR A 16 7.16 -35.10 1.00
CA TYR A 16 7.18 -34.41 -0.28
C TYR A 16 8.29 -33.36 -0.23
N ASN A 17 9.34 -33.67 -0.99
CA ASN A 17 10.43 -32.78 -1.32
C ASN A 17 9.86 -31.63 -2.16
N LYS A 18 9.97 -30.38 -1.70
CA LYS A 18 9.86 -29.20 -2.55
C LYS A 18 10.98 -28.22 -2.20
N ASN A 19 12.18 -28.53 -2.70
CA ASN A 19 13.15 -27.51 -3.03
C ASN A 19 12.51 -26.60 -4.08
N GLN A 20 12.11 -25.39 -3.69
CA GLN A 20 11.87 -24.28 -4.60
C GLN A 20 11.91 -22.98 -3.78
N ASN A 21 13.12 -22.44 -3.66
CA ASN A 21 13.44 -21.03 -3.43
C ASN A 21 12.43 -20.26 -2.56
N GLN A 22 12.48 -20.48 -1.24
CA GLN A 22 12.01 -19.46 -0.31
C GLN A 22 12.95 -18.26 -0.44
N THR A 23 12.66 -17.36 -1.38
CA THR A 23 13.18 -16.00 -1.28
C THR A 23 12.51 -15.43 -0.03
N LYS A 24 13.27 -15.48 1.06
CA LYS A 24 12.92 -15.01 2.39
C LYS A 24 12.93 -13.48 2.36
N GLU A 25 12.12 -12.88 1.48
CA GLU A 25 11.88 -11.44 1.43
C GLU A 25 10.90 -11.14 2.58
N GLU A 26 11.47 -10.96 3.76
CA GLU A 26 10.94 -10.12 4.84
C GLU A 26 9.50 -10.38 5.33
N GLY A 27 9.02 -11.63 5.29
CA GLY A 27 7.80 -12.03 6.00
C GLY A 27 6.50 -11.98 5.19
N LEU A 28 6.59 -11.98 3.85
CA LEU A 28 5.47 -12.27 2.95
C LEU A 28 5.40 -13.77 2.62
N TYR A 29 4.19 -14.30 2.50
CA TYR A 29 3.91 -15.70 2.16
C TYR A 29 3.09 -15.79 0.87
N TYR A 30 3.66 -16.48 -0.10
CA TYR A 30 3.06 -16.67 -1.43
C TYR A 30 2.61 -18.12 -1.62
N HIS A 31 1.48 -18.29 -2.30
CA HIS A 31 0.98 -19.58 -2.78
C HIS A 31 0.60 -19.41 -4.25
N ASP A 32 1.13 -20.26 -5.13
CA ASP A 32 0.91 -20.18 -6.58
C ASP A 32 1.09 -18.76 -7.14
N ASN A 33 2.19 -18.11 -6.72
CA ASN A 33 2.54 -16.75 -7.13
C ASN A 33 1.54 -15.65 -6.69
N THR A 34 0.61 -15.99 -5.80
CA THR A 34 -0.37 -15.08 -5.21
C THR A 34 0.02 -14.80 -3.76
N LEU A 35 0.02 -13.52 -3.36
CA LEU A 35 0.26 -13.13 -1.97
C LEU A 35 -0.92 -13.60 -1.10
N VAL A 36 -0.64 -14.49 -0.14
CA VAL A 36 -1.68 -15.05 0.76
C VAL A 36 -1.68 -14.34 2.10
N SER A 37 -0.50 -14.10 2.67
CA SER A 37 -0.39 -13.49 3.99
C SER A 37 0.98 -12.86 4.20
N GLY A 38 1.11 -12.07 5.26
CA GLY A 38 2.37 -11.51 5.70
C GLY A 38 2.23 -10.81 7.04
N SER A 39 3.35 -10.38 7.61
CA SER A 39 3.29 -9.43 8.74
C SER A 39 2.69 -8.11 8.28
N LEU A 40 2.11 -7.33 9.19
CA LEU A 40 1.57 -6.01 8.86
C LEU A 40 2.65 -5.13 8.23
N GLU A 41 3.85 -5.13 8.78
CA GLU A 41 5.01 -4.40 8.28
C GLU A 41 5.35 -4.80 6.84
N ALA A 42 5.43 -6.10 6.54
CA ALA A 42 5.75 -6.59 5.21
C ALA A 42 4.66 -6.20 4.19
N LEU A 43 3.39 -6.28 4.59
CA LEU A 43 2.26 -5.86 3.76
C LEU A 43 2.27 -4.34 3.49
N ILE A 44 2.67 -3.53 4.48
CA ILE A 44 2.86 -2.08 4.31
C ILE A 44 4.02 -1.80 3.36
N HIS A 45 5.14 -2.52 3.49
CA HIS A 45 6.24 -2.42 2.53
C HIS A 45 5.78 -2.76 1.11
N HIS A 46 4.98 -3.81 0.94
CA HIS A 46 4.43 -4.23 -0.35
C HIS A 46 3.40 -3.24 -0.94
N LEU A 47 2.82 -2.36 -0.11
CA LEU A 47 1.96 -1.27 -0.58
C LEU A 47 2.76 -0.12 -1.21
N VAL A 48 4.01 0.12 -0.79
CA VAL A 48 4.78 1.27 -1.26
C VAL A 48 5.50 0.92 -2.58
N PRO A 49 5.25 1.67 -3.68
CA PRO A 49 5.95 1.46 -4.95
C PRO A 49 7.47 1.56 -4.82
N SER A 50 8.19 0.79 -5.64
CA SER A 50 9.65 0.86 -5.80
C SER A 50 10.02 1.23 -7.25
N MET A 51 11.31 1.21 -7.61
CA MET A 51 11.76 1.50 -8.97
C MET A 51 11.15 0.59 -10.04
N ASP A 52 11.03 -0.68 -9.70
CA ASP A 52 10.70 -1.80 -10.57
C ASP A 52 9.32 -2.40 -10.26
N TYR A 53 8.69 -2.00 -9.16
CA TYR A 53 7.41 -2.51 -8.73
C TYR A 53 6.37 -1.40 -8.51
N TYR A 54 5.12 -1.72 -8.81
CA TYR A 54 3.94 -0.96 -8.40
C TYR A 54 2.86 -1.99 -8.03
N PRO A 55 2.22 -1.88 -6.84
CA PRO A 55 1.20 -2.82 -6.42
C PRO A 55 0.01 -2.80 -7.37
N ASP A 56 -0.57 -3.96 -7.65
CA ASP A 56 -1.78 -4.00 -8.45
C ASP A 56 -2.96 -3.35 -7.72
N ARG A 57 -3.94 -2.87 -8.49
CA ARG A 57 -5.10 -2.14 -7.96
C ARG A 57 -5.93 -2.97 -6.99
N THR A 58 -6.00 -4.29 -7.18
CA THR A 58 -6.75 -5.19 -6.31
C THR A 58 -6.09 -5.29 -4.94
N TYR A 59 -4.76 -5.39 -4.90
CA TYR A 59 -4.00 -5.35 -3.66
C TYR A 59 -4.15 -4.00 -2.95
N ILE A 60 -3.95 -2.87 -3.66
CA ILE A 60 -4.12 -1.53 -3.08
C ILE A 60 -5.50 -1.39 -2.44
N PHE A 61 -6.56 -1.69 -3.19
CA PHE A 61 -7.94 -1.62 -2.71
C PHE A 61 -8.15 -2.51 -1.48
N THR A 62 -7.78 -3.79 -1.57
CA THR A 62 -8.03 -4.78 -0.52
C THR A 62 -7.26 -4.44 0.74
N PHE A 63 -5.96 -4.12 0.61
CA PHE A 63 -5.11 -3.78 1.74
C PHE A 63 -5.58 -2.50 2.43
N LEU A 64 -5.84 -1.41 1.67
CA LEU A 64 -6.34 -0.17 2.26
C LEU A 64 -7.68 -0.39 2.96
N LEU A 65 -8.59 -1.19 2.38
CA LEU A 65 -9.86 -1.56 3.02
C LEU A 65 -9.63 -2.29 4.35
N SER A 66 -8.86 -3.38 4.34
CA SER A 66 -8.69 -4.29 5.48
C SER A 66 -7.72 -3.76 6.54
N SER A 67 -6.76 -2.93 6.18
CA SER A 67 -5.73 -2.41 7.08
C SER A 67 -6.31 -1.67 8.28
N ARG A 68 -7.50 -1.07 8.17
CA ARG A 68 -8.20 -0.37 9.26
C ARG A 68 -8.50 -1.26 10.47
N LEU A 69 -8.51 -2.58 10.29
CA LEU A 69 -8.65 -3.55 11.38
C LEU A 69 -7.38 -3.66 12.24
N PHE A 70 -6.23 -3.27 11.70
CA PHE A 70 -4.91 -3.48 12.29
C PHE A 70 -4.15 -2.17 12.57
N ILE A 71 -4.38 -1.13 11.78
CA ILE A 71 -3.67 0.15 11.86
C ILE A 71 -4.59 1.31 11.48
N ARG A 72 -4.47 2.44 12.19
CA ARG A 72 -5.24 3.65 11.86
C ARG A 72 -4.70 4.28 10.55
N PRO A 73 -5.55 4.86 9.69
CA PRO A 73 -5.12 5.43 8.42
C PRO A 73 -3.98 6.45 8.51
N TYR A 74 -3.99 7.34 9.52
CA TYR A 74 -2.91 8.32 9.70
C TYR A 74 -1.58 7.65 10.11
N GLU A 75 -1.63 6.54 10.85
CA GLU A 75 -0.43 5.77 11.23
C GLU A 75 0.13 5.04 10.01
N LEU A 76 -0.75 4.48 9.17
CA LEU A 76 -0.37 3.87 7.91
C LEU A 76 0.29 4.90 6.97
N MET A 77 -0.30 6.08 6.81
CA MET A 77 0.29 7.16 6.00
C MET A 77 1.67 7.56 6.53
N SER A 78 1.84 7.68 7.84
CA SER A 78 3.16 7.95 8.45
C SER A 78 4.20 6.90 8.08
N LYS A 79 3.83 5.61 8.13
CA LYS A 79 4.72 4.51 7.70
C LYS A 79 5.02 4.58 6.20
N VAL A 80 4.03 4.84 5.34
CA VAL A 80 4.23 5.04 3.89
C VAL A 80 5.20 6.19 3.61
N CYS A 81 5.03 7.34 4.28
CA CYS A 81 5.94 8.47 4.17
C CYS A 81 7.37 8.09 4.57
N HIS A 82 7.54 7.37 5.68
CA HIS A 82 8.84 6.93 6.16
C HIS A 82 9.53 5.99 5.15
N LEU A 83 8.81 5.02 4.61
CA LEU A 83 9.35 4.09 3.61
C LEU A 83 9.74 4.80 2.31
N CYS A 84 8.96 5.80 1.88
CA CYS A 84 9.35 6.65 0.75
C CYS A 84 10.67 7.38 1.02
N MET A 85 10.97 7.75 2.28
CA MET A 85 12.22 8.43 2.66
C MET A 85 13.39 7.46 2.82
N GLU A 86 13.17 6.27 3.38
CA GLU A 86 14.20 5.22 3.51
C GLU A 86 14.76 4.85 2.13
N GLN A 87 13.86 4.63 1.16
CA GLN A 87 14.23 4.35 -0.23
C GLN A 87 15.06 5.47 -0.89
N GLN A 88 14.98 6.71 -0.38
CA GLN A 88 15.78 7.84 -0.85
C GLN A 88 17.16 7.92 -0.22
N ARG A 89 17.36 7.41 1.02
CA ARG A 89 18.62 7.61 1.76
C ARG A 89 19.72 6.61 1.41
N LEU A 90 19.40 5.57 0.66
CA LEU A 90 20.33 4.47 0.34
C LEU A 90 21.34 4.82 -0.78
N SER A 91 21.59 6.09 -1.08
CA SER A 91 22.36 6.47 -2.27
C SER A 91 23.05 7.83 -2.25
N ASP A 92 23.90 8.03 -3.26
CA ASP A 92 24.61 9.29 -3.52
C ASP A 92 23.61 10.44 -3.76
N PRO A 93 23.86 11.66 -3.24
CA PRO A 93 22.96 12.82 -3.38
C PRO A 93 22.49 13.13 -4.81
N GLN A 94 23.30 12.82 -5.85
CA GLN A 94 22.88 13.00 -7.25
C GLN A 94 21.97 11.86 -7.74
N ALA A 95 22.23 10.64 -7.29
CA ALA A 95 21.38 9.49 -7.57
C ALA A 95 20.01 9.59 -6.87
N ASP A 96 19.96 10.22 -5.68
CA ASP A 96 18.73 10.45 -4.93
C ASP A 96 17.76 11.34 -5.70
N LYS A 97 18.24 12.44 -6.29
CA LYS A 97 17.41 13.32 -7.13
C LYS A 97 16.80 12.60 -8.32
N MET A 98 17.56 11.72 -8.98
CA MET A 98 17.06 10.94 -10.11
C MET A 98 16.02 9.91 -9.66
N ARG A 99 16.24 9.25 -8.52
CA ARG A 99 15.27 8.30 -7.95
C ARG A 99 13.99 8.97 -7.52
N ILE A 100 14.07 10.10 -6.83
CA ILE A 100 12.89 10.90 -6.45
C ILE A 100 12.05 11.23 -7.67
N ARG A 101 12.67 11.68 -8.77
CA ARG A 101 11.95 11.99 -10.02
C ARG A 101 11.23 10.77 -10.62
N LYS A 102 11.80 9.57 -10.50
CA LYS A 102 11.18 8.32 -10.98
C LYS A 102 10.09 7.81 -10.04
N MET A 103 10.25 7.97 -8.73
CA MET A 103 9.35 7.47 -7.69
C MET A 103 8.17 8.38 -7.42
N ALA A 104 8.36 9.70 -7.52
CA ALA A 104 7.33 10.69 -7.29
C ALA A 104 6.01 10.40 -8.04
N PRO A 105 5.99 10.13 -9.37
CA PRO A 105 4.73 9.84 -10.06
C PRO A 105 4.04 8.57 -9.54
N LYS A 106 4.80 7.53 -9.17
CA LYS A 106 4.23 6.30 -8.60
C LYS A 106 3.62 6.54 -7.21
N ILE A 107 4.32 7.28 -6.35
CA ILE A 107 3.78 7.62 -5.03
C ILE A 107 2.55 8.52 -5.15
N LEU A 108 2.58 9.53 -6.03
CA LEU A 108 1.41 10.38 -6.28
C LEU A 108 0.23 9.59 -6.83
N GLN A 109 0.48 8.59 -7.70
CA GLN A 109 -0.57 7.70 -8.18
C GLN A 109 -1.17 6.88 -7.04
N LEU A 110 -0.36 6.29 -6.14
CA LEU A 110 -0.87 5.57 -4.96
C LEU A 110 -1.73 6.49 -4.09
N LEU A 111 -1.25 7.71 -3.82
CA LEU A 111 -1.99 8.69 -3.03
C LEU A 111 -3.31 9.09 -3.70
N GLN A 112 -3.31 9.26 -5.01
CA GLN A 112 -4.52 9.51 -5.78
C GLN A 112 -5.52 8.37 -5.63
N GLU A 113 -5.10 7.12 -5.85
CA GLU A 113 -5.95 5.94 -5.71
C GLU A 113 -6.53 5.83 -4.28
N TRP A 114 -5.73 6.14 -3.25
CA TRP A 114 -6.22 6.19 -1.87
C TRP A 114 -7.25 7.31 -1.67
N THR A 115 -6.99 8.53 -2.14
CA THR A 115 -7.94 9.65 -2.00
C THR A 115 -9.24 9.44 -2.74
N GLU A 116 -9.21 8.78 -3.90
CA GLU A 116 -10.40 8.47 -4.71
C GLU A 116 -11.21 7.34 -4.07
N THR A 117 -10.55 6.29 -3.57
CA THR A 117 -11.23 5.11 -3.04
C THR A 117 -11.74 5.32 -1.62
N PHE A 118 -10.98 6.02 -0.77
CA PHE A 118 -11.26 6.18 0.66
C PHE A 118 -11.09 7.63 1.13
N SER A 119 -11.76 8.56 0.45
CA SER A 119 -11.74 10.00 0.78
C SER A 119 -12.01 10.33 2.26
N TYR A 120 -12.75 9.48 2.98
CA TYR A 120 -13.04 9.66 4.40
C TYR A 120 -11.80 9.64 5.30
N ASP A 121 -10.75 8.90 4.96
CA ASP A 121 -9.52 8.84 5.76
C ASP A 121 -8.83 10.21 5.88
N PHE A 122 -9.03 11.08 4.88
CA PHE A 122 -8.39 12.38 4.79
C PHE A 122 -9.15 13.50 5.51
N ARG A 123 -10.24 13.17 6.22
CA ARG A 123 -10.87 14.11 7.16
C ARG A 123 -10.04 14.33 8.43
N ASP A 124 -9.10 13.42 8.72
CA ASP A 124 -8.18 13.57 9.85
C ASP A 124 -7.08 14.58 9.52
N GLU A 125 -6.91 15.59 10.37
CA GLU A 125 -5.90 16.65 10.21
C GLU A 125 -4.46 16.10 10.12
N ARG A 126 -4.16 15.00 10.82
CA ARG A 126 -2.83 14.37 10.78
C ARG A 126 -2.60 13.70 9.43
N MET A 127 -3.60 13.00 8.91
CA MET A 127 -3.58 12.42 7.57
C MET A 127 -3.33 13.52 6.53
N MET A 128 -4.06 14.63 6.67
CA MET A 128 -3.93 15.76 5.77
C MET A 128 -2.57 16.45 5.81
N ARG A 129 -2.02 16.65 7.01
CA ARG A 129 -0.68 17.18 7.19
C ARG A 129 0.38 16.28 6.54
N SER A 130 0.31 14.97 6.77
CA SER A 130 1.25 14.01 6.19
C SER A 130 1.16 13.98 4.66
N LEU A 131 -0.05 14.04 4.09
CA LEU A 131 -0.23 14.11 2.65
C LEU A 131 0.41 15.38 2.06
N LYS A 132 0.16 16.54 2.67
CA LYS A 132 0.73 17.83 2.23
C LYS A 132 2.26 17.81 2.28
N GLU A 133 2.84 17.30 3.38
CA GLU A 133 4.29 17.21 3.51
C GLU A 133 4.90 16.28 2.46
N LEU A 134 4.32 15.09 2.26
CA LEU A 134 4.82 14.13 1.28
C LEU A 134 4.73 14.68 -0.15
N THR A 135 3.57 15.21 -0.55
CA THR A 135 3.35 15.76 -1.89
C THR A 135 4.21 17.00 -2.17
N GLN A 136 4.44 17.86 -1.17
CA GLN A 136 5.35 19.00 -1.28
C GLN A 136 6.80 18.53 -1.50
N ARG A 137 7.27 17.54 -0.74
CA ARG A 137 8.62 16.97 -0.91
C ARG A 137 8.80 16.33 -2.30
N LEU A 138 7.76 15.67 -2.80
CA LEU A 138 7.80 15.00 -4.10
C LEU A 138 7.75 15.96 -5.29
N SER A 139 7.40 17.24 -5.11
CA SER A 139 7.17 18.22 -6.19
C SER A 139 8.43 18.68 -6.97
N SER A 140 9.40 17.78 -7.16
CA SER A 140 10.65 17.97 -7.90
C SER A 140 10.47 17.83 -9.43
N GLY A 141 9.57 18.62 -10.03
CA GLY A 141 9.32 18.64 -11.48
C GLY A 141 7.93 19.20 -11.82
N ASP A 142 7.77 19.84 -12.99
CA ASP A 142 6.56 20.60 -13.34
C ASP A 142 5.27 19.73 -13.41
N GLU A 143 5.36 18.51 -13.97
CA GLU A 143 4.22 17.59 -14.06
C GLU A 143 3.80 17.05 -12.68
N VAL A 144 4.79 16.66 -11.88
CA VAL A 144 4.62 16.14 -10.51
C VAL A 144 4.05 17.23 -9.58
N GLN A 145 4.48 18.48 -9.78
CA GLN A 145 3.95 19.62 -9.03
C GLN A 145 2.47 19.86 -9.34
N SER A 146 2.05 19.69 -10.59
CA SER A 146 0.65 19.88 -11.01
C SER A 146 -0.26 18.80 -10.45
N GLN A 147 0.17 17.53 -10.48
CA GLN A 147 -0.56 16.41 -9.87
C GLN A 147 -0.61 16.51 -8.34
N SER A 148 0.49 16.90 -7.70
CA SER A 148 0.55 17.20 -6.26
C SER A 148 -0.48 18.27 -5.85
N LYS A 149 -0.54 19.39 -6.59
CA LYS A 149 -1.54 20.45 -6.37
C LYS A 149 -2.96 19.95 -6.58
N PHE A 150 -3.20 19.11 -7.60
CA PHE A 150 -4.51 18.49 -7.83
C PHE A 150 -4.96 17.66 -6.63
N ILE A 151 -4.14 16.72 -6.14
CA ILE A 151 -4.47 15.88 -4.98
C ILE A 151 -4.74 16.73 -3.74
N GLN A 152 -3.90 17.73 -3.47
CA GLN A 152 -4.11 18.64 -2.34
C GLN A 152 -5.41 19.44 -2.46
N SER A 153 -5.75 19.93 -3.66
CA SER A 153 -6.99 20.66 -3.93
C SER A 153 -8.22 19.76 -3.84
N PHE A 154 -8.14 18.53 -4.34
CA PHE A 154 -9.22 17.55 -4.29
C PHE A 154 -9.64 17.26 -2.84
N VAL A 155 -8.65 17.06 -1.96
CA VAL A 155 -8.89 16.78 -0.56
C VAL A 155 -9.32 18.03 0.22
N THR A 156 -8.73 19.20 -0.05
CA THR A 156 -9.03 20.45 0.68
C THR A 156 -10.36 21.07 0.29
N GLU A 157 -10.70 21.04 -1.01
CA GLU A 157 -11.94 21.63 -1.52
C GLU A 157 -13.16 20.74 -1.30
N GLY A 158 -12.98 19.55 -0.71
CA GLY A 158 -14.07 18.62 -0.44
C GLY A 158 -14.88 18.32 -1.70
N LYS A 159 -14.24 18.31 -2.88
CA LYS A 159 -14.86 17.89 -4.13
C LYS A 159 -15.07 16.38 -4.07
N PHE A 160 -16.03 15.96 -3.24
CA PHE A 160 -16.74 14.69 -3.30
C PHE A 160 -17.50 14.67 -4.63
N ILE A 161 -16.80 14.68 -5.76
CA ILE A 161 -17.39 14.45 -7.05
C ILE A 161 -17.73 12.95 -7.04
N VAL A 162 -18.98 12.68 -6.65
CA VAL A 162 -19.80 11.62 -7.25
C VAL A 162 -19.35 11.51 -8.70
N GLN A 163 -18.72 10.41 -9.08
CA GLN A 163 -18.45 10.18 -10.49
C GLN A 163 -19.78 10.32 -11.25
N PRO A 164 -19.93 11.27 -12.19
CA PRO A 164 -21.08 11.27 -13.08
C PRO A 164 -20.84 10.13 -14.08
N GLY A 165 -21.27 8.91 -13.74
CA GLY A 165 -20.95 7.75 -14.59
C GLY A 165 -21.67 6.44 -14.35
N VAL A 166 -22.39 6.23 -13.25
CA VAL A 166 -23.10 4.94 -13.03
C VAL A 166 -24.58 5.16 -12.72
N TYR A 167 -25.29 5.76 -13.68
CA TYR A 167 -26.73 5.53 -13.83
C TYR A 167 -27.08 5.56 -15.32
N LYS A 168 -26.84 4.45 -16.02
CA LYS A 168 -27.71 4.06 -17.14
C LYS A 168 -28.54 2.89 -16.66
N ILE A 169 -29.69 3.23 -16.09
CA ILE A 169 -30.82 2.31 -16.06
C ILE A 169 -31.23 2.18 -17.54
N HIS A 170 -30.99 1.01 -18.10
CA HIS A 170 -31.56 0.65 -19.40
C HIS A 170 -33.07 0.51 -19.17
N GLU A 171 -33.84 1.37 -19.84
CA GLU A 171 -35.27 1.19 -20.07
C GLU A 171 -35.47 0.14 -21.17
#